data_AF-A0A1H8U9V1-F1
#
_entry.id   AF-A0A1H8U9V1-F1
#
_cell.length_a   1.000
_cell.length_b   1.000
_cell.length_c   1.000
_cell.angle_alpha   90.00
_cell.angle_beta   90.00
_cell.angle_gamma   90.00
#
_symmetry.space_group_name_H-M   'P 1'
#
loop_
_entity.id
_entity.type
_entity.pdbx_description
1 polymer ?
#
loop_
_entity_poly.entity_id
_entity_poly.type
_entity_poly.pdbx_seq_one_letter_code
_entity_poly.pdbx_strand_id
1 'polypeptide(L)'
;MARGTIDTYEIGDASITVEFDTGGPVGATEVVFINGDDYSVTRWFYYDEFHEQYARNFAEKIVTDSEYRQKSLDGTADWAQVSDLYDEASRRVHQLFRDHKLLGYRHGNDTEKQRYETATTEQERICKSLFEEIKSRIRDGENVASLSNYIDDRVETAKQIATTLDPEAAHTLEVGMRVLDTGDTTTFRPEDTASVAVVVALPPDSADAHYVTDTDTVADYNENYPDDASVATVAFESDLPEADEWDDDPERLQEIASGDAIRTYTYPAPRLVPVDVAERLKDPP
;
A
#
# COMPACT_ATOMS: atom_id res chain seq x y z
N MET A 1 -15.78 17.07 -4.19
CA MET A 1 -15.76 16.75 -5.64
C MET A 1 -16.38 17.91 -6.37
N ALA A 2 -15.70 18.43 -7.40
CA ALA A 2 -16.18 19.53 -8.22
C ALA A 2 -16.49 18.99 -9.63
N ARG A 3 -17.62 19.41 -10.20
CA ARG A 3 -18.05 19.02 -11.54
C ARG A 3 -18.64 20.23 -12.24
N GLY A 4 -18.44 20.33 -13.55
CA GLY A 4 -19.07 21.37 -14.35
C GLY A 4 -18.88 21.19 -15.85
N THR A 5 -19.77 21.78 -16.62
CA THR A 5 -19.74 21.76 -18.08
C THR A 5 -18.67 22.72 -18.61
N ILE A 6 -17.80 22.20 -19.48
CA ILE A 6 -16.81 22.99 -20.23
C ILE A 6 -17.46 23.50 -21.53
N ASP A 7 -18.11 22.61 -22.28
CA ASP A 7 -18.73 22.94 -23.56
C ASP A 7 -19.90 22.01 -23.90
N THR A 8 -20.79 22.47 -24.77
CA THR A 8 -21.89 21.67 -25.33
C THR A 8 -22.14 22.09 -26.77
N TYR A 9 -22.17 21.12 -27.68
CA TYR A 9 -22.40 21.35 -29.10
C TYR A 9 -23.05 20.13 -29.77
N GLU A 10 -23.44 20.28 -31.02
CA GLU A 10 -24.09 19.24 -31.83
C GLU A 10 -23.22 18.88 -33.03
N ILE A 11 -23.22 17.59 -33.40
CA ILE A 11 -22.67 17.11 -34.67
C ILE A 11 -23.72 16.20 -35.29
N GLY A 12 -24.31 16.61 -36.41
CA GLY A 12 -25.47 15.92 -36.97
C GLY A 12 -26.61 15.88 -35.94
N ASP A 13 -27.17 14.69 -35.72
CA ASP A 13 -28.25 14.46 -34.74
C ASP A 13 -27.72 14.11 -33.33
N ALA A 14 -26.39 14.13 -33.11
CA ALA A 14 -25.80 13.80 -31.83
C ALA A 14 -25.51 15.05 -30.98
N SER A 15 -25.78 14.94 -29.68
CA SER A 15 -25.42 15.94 -28.67
C SER A 15 -24.11 15.56 -27.98
N ILE A 16 -23.17 16.52 -27.90
CA ILE A 16 -21.87 16.35 -27.26
C ILE A 16 -21.79 17.28 -26.06
N THR A 17 -21.42 16.72 -24.91
CA THR A 17 -21.13 17.48 -23.69
C THR A 17 -19.73 17.17 -23.22
N VAL A 18 -18.94 18.22 -23.00
CA VAL A 18 -17.60 18.12 -22.40
C VAL A 18 -17.70 18.65 -20.98
N GLU A 19 -17.25 17.88 -20.01
CA GLU A 19 -17.29 18.25 -18.59
C GLU A 19 -15.92 18.10 -17.94
N PHE A 20 -15.68 18.90 -16.90
CA PHE A 20 -14.66 18.58 -15.90
C PHE A 20 -15.33 17.87 -14.71
N ASP A 21 -14.70 16.85 -14.17
CA ASP A 21 -15.12 16.10 -12.99
C ASP A 21 -13.89 15.66 -12.19
N THR A 22 -13.67 16.27 -11.02
CA THR A 22 -12.53 15.93 -10.14
C THR A 22 -12.77 14.65 -9.33
N GLY A 23 -13.91 13.98 -9.50
CA GLY A 23 -14.24 12.69 -8.89
C GLY A 23 -14.05 11.50 -9.84
N GLY A 24 -13.53 11.76 -11.05
CA GLY A 24 -13.24 10.73 -12.04
C GLY A 24 -12.10 9.78 -11.66
N PRO A 25 -11.73 8.86 -12.58
CA PRO A 25 -10.58 7.98 -12.41
C PRO A 25 -9.28 8.76 -12.10
N VAL A 26 -8.31 8.07 -11.47
CA VAL A 26 -7.00 8.69 -11.19
C VAL A 26 -6.38 9.20 -12.50
N GLY A 27 -5.96 10.47 -12.50
CA GLY A 27 -5.38 11.11 -13.67
C GLY A 27 -6.39 11.55 -14.72
N ALA A 28 -7.71 11.43 -14.52
CA ALA A 28 -8.70 11.95 -15.46
C ALA A 28 -9.57 13.03 -14.81
N THR A 29 -9.56 14.23 -15.39
CA THR A 29 -10.42 15.34 -14.97
C THR A 29 -11.43 15.74 -16.03
N GLU A 30 -11.22 15.39 -17.29
CA GLU A 30 -12.14 15.73 -18.38
C GLU A 30 -12.81 14.48 -18.96
N VAL A 31 -14.11 14.62 -19.21
CA VAL A 31 -14.94 13.58 -19.81
C VAL A 31 -15.78 14.16 -20.93
N VAL A 32 -15.91 13.38 -22.00
CA VAL A 32 -16.79 13.69 -23.13
C VAL A 32 -17.91 12.67 -23.17
N PHE A 33 -19.14 13.17 -23.19
CA PHE A 33 -20.35 12.41 -23.42
C PHE A 33 -20.87 12.69 -24.84
N ILE A 34 -21.09 11.64 -25.63
CA ILE A 34 -21.63 11.73 -26.98
C ILE A 34 -22.90 10.91 -27.02
N ASN A 35 -24.04 11.58 -27.20
CA ASN A 35 -25.36 10.95 -27.22
C ASN A 35 -25.99 11.12 -28.60
N GLY A 36 -26.16 10.01 -29.31
CA GLY A 36 -26.99 9.93 -30.52
C GLY A 36 -28.36 9.33 -30.21
N ASP A 37 -29.17 9.13 -31.25
CA ASP A 37 -30.53 8.59 -31.11
C ASP A 37 -30.57 7.18 -30.51
N ASP A 38 -29.61 6.32 -30.89
CA ASP A 38 -29.56 4.91 -30.53
C ASP A 38 -28.21 4.48 -29.89
N TYR A 39 -27.32 5.43 -29.58
CA TYR A 39 -26.03 5.14 -28.96
C TYR A 39 -25.60 6.22 -27.96
N SER A 40 -24.81 5.82 -26.98
CA SER A 40 -24.10 6.72 -26.07
C SER A 40 -22.67 6.26 -25.89
N VAL A 41 -21.71 7.16 -26.07
CA VAL A 41 -20.28 6.91 -25.87
C VAL A 41 -19.77 7.91 -24.85
N THR A 42 -19.14 7.39 -23.80
CA THR A 42 -18.47 8.21 -22.77
C THR A 42 -16.98 7.94 -22.82
N ARG A 43 -16.16 8.99 -22.79
CA ARG A 43 -14.71 8.86 -22.75
C ARG A 43 -14.09 9.82 -21.75
N TRP A 44 -13.33 9.26 -20.81
CA TRP A 44 -12.39 10.00 -19.98
C TRP A 44 -11.10 10.28 -20.77
N PHE A 45 -10.54 11.47 -20.56
CA PHE A 45 -9.23 11.85 -21.06
C PHE A 45 -8.26 11.82 -19.89
N TYR A 46 -7.20 11.03 -20.03
CA TYR A 46 -6.25 10.81 -18.94
C TYR A 46 -5.01 11.68 -19.12
N TYR A 47 -4.51 12.23 -18.02
CA TYR A 47 -3.33 13.07 -17.93
C TYR A 47 -3.35 14.20 -18.97
N ASP A 48 -2.30 14.28 -19.77
CA ASP A 48 -2.11 15.34 -20.76
C ASP A 48 -2.86 15.05 -22.09
N GLU A 49 -3.79 14.09 -22.11
CA GLU A 49 -4.55 13.76 -23.34
C GLU A 49 -5.57 14.83 -23.72
N PHE A 50 -6.13 15.56 -22.77
CA PHE A 50 -7.24 16.46 -23.07
C PHE A 50 -6.75 17.72 -23.80
N HIS A 51 -7.19 17.86 -25.04
CA HIS A 51 -7.15 19.09 -25.80
C HIS A 51 -8.51 19.27 -26.48
N GLU A 52 -9.10 20.47 -26.44
CA GLU A 52 -10.45 20.71 -26.97
C GLU A 52 -10.61 20.24 -28.42
N GLN A 53 -9.63 20.54 -29.29
CA GLN A 53 -9.63 20.08 -30.67
C GLN A 53 -9.59 18.55 -30.78
N TYR A 54 -8.86 17.88 -29.90
CA TYR A 54 -8.79 16.41 -29.89
C TYR A 54 -10.11 15.80 -29.43
N ALA A 55 -10.76 16.37 -28.42
CA ALA A 55 -12.10 15.98 -27.98
C ALA A 55 -13.14 16.16 -29.10
N ARG A 56 -13.10 17.29 -29.82
CA ARG A 56 -13.96 17.53 -31.00
C ARG A 56 -13.73 16.52 -32.11
N ASN A 57 -12.48 16.27 -32.49
CA ASN A 57 -12.16 15.28 -33.53
C ASN A 57 -12.60 13.86 -33.13
N PHE A 58 -12.46 13.50 -31.85
CA PHE A 58 -12.97 12.23 -31.33
C PHE A 58 -14.49 12.14 -31.48
N ALA A 59 -15.22 13.18 -31.06
CA ALA A 59 -16.68 13.21 -31.17
C ALA A 59 -17.15 13.16 -32.62
N GLU A 60 -16.53 13.94 -33.52
CA GLU A 60 -16.83 13.90 -34.95
C GLU A 60 -16.61 12.51 -35.54
N LYS A 61 -15.51 11.84 -35.15
CA LYS A 61 -15.23 10.47 -35.60
C LYS A 61 -16.29 9.48 -35.12
N ILE A 62 -16.71 9.54 -33.85
CA ILE A 62 -17.79 8.67 -33.32
C ILE A 62 -19.10 8.88 -34.09
N VAL A 63 -19.45 10.13 -34.44
CA VAL A 63 -20.71 10.42 -35.13
C VAL A 63 -20.66 9.99 -36.60
N THR A 64 -19.56 10.31 -37.29
CA THR A 64 -19.47 10.16 -38.76
C THR A 64 -18.97 8.80 -39.23
N ASP A 65 -18.18 8.08 -38.42
CA ASP A 65 -17.63 6.76 -38.74
C ASP A 65 -18.37 5.67 -37.96
N SER A 66 -19.32 5.02 -38.62
CA SER A 66 -20.14 3.95 -38.03
C SER A 66 -19.33 2.72 -37.63
N GLU A 67 -18.23 2.40 -38.33
CA GLU A 67 -17.39 1.25 -37.97
C GLU A 67 -16.60 1.56 -36.71
N TYR A 68 -16.00 2.75 -36.63
CA TYR A 68 -15.30 3.21 -35.44
C TYR A 68 -16.24 3.36 -34.23
N ARG A 69 -17.47 3.84 -34.46
CA ARG A 69 -18.51 3.88 -33.43
C ARG A 69 -18.83 2.49 -32.91
N GLN A 70 -19.05 1.52 -33.80
CA GLN A 70 -19.35 0.15 -33.38
C GLN A 70 -18.18 -0.44 -32.57
N LYS A 71 -16.93 -0.26 -33.02
CA LYS A 71 -15.74 -0.68 -32.26
C LYS A 71 -15.66 -0.01 -30.88
N SER A 72 -16.10 1.24 -30.77
CA SER A 72 -16.13 1.98 -29.51
C SER A 72 -17.20 1.46 -28.56
N LEU A 73 -18.38 1.09 -29.07
CA LEU A 73 -19.46 0.48 -28.30
C LEU A 73 -19.13 -0.96 -27.86
N ASP A 74 -18.44 -1.70 -28.72
CA ASP A 74 -18.01 -3.08 -28.44
C ASP A 74 -16.76 -3.16 -27.54
N GLY A 75 -16.17 -2.00 -27.17
CA GLY A 75 -14.94 -1.95 -26.37
C GLY A 75 -13.68 -2.41 -27.09
N THR A 76 -13.72 -2.56 -28.42
CA THR A 76 -12.60 -3.05 -29.23
C THR A 76 -11.78 -1.93 -29.88
N ALA A 77 -12.19 -0.67 -29.75
CA ALA A 77 -11.38 0.46 -30.16
C ALA A 77 -10.20 0.64 -29.20
N ASP A 78 -9.01 0.98 -29.70
CA ASP A 78 -7.78 1.11 -28.89
C ASP A 78 -7.98 1.95 -27.63
N TRP A 79 -8.68 3.09 -27.75
CA TRP A 79 -8.93 3.98 -26.61
C TRP A 79 -9.80 3.33 -25.53
N ALA A 80 -10.77 2.51 -25.92
CA ALA A 80 -11.67 1.83 -24.99
C ALA A 80 -10.92 0.73 -24.25
N GLN A 81 -10.13 -0.07 -24.96
CA GLN A 81 -9.26 -1.09 -24.37
C GLN A 81 -8.25 -0.48 -23.39
N VAL A 82 -7.63 0.65 -23.74
CA VAL A 82 -6.74 1.39 -22.84
C VAL A 82 -7.50 1.85 -21.59
N SER A 83 -8.68 2.46 -21.75
CA SER A 83 -9.47 2.96 -20.64
C SER A 83 -9.89 1.85 -19.68
N ASP A 84 -10.36 0.71 -20.20
CA ASP A 84 -10.84 -0.40 -19.38
C ASP A 84 -9.71 -1.01 -18.54
N LEU A 85 -8.56 -1.31 -19.16
CA LEU A 85 -7.40 -1.85 -18.45
C LEU A 85 -6.83 -0.87 -17.43
N TYR A 86 -6.75 0.40 -17.81
CA TYR A 86 -6.20 1.42 -16.93
C TYR A 86 -7.14 1.71 -15.75
N ASP A 87 -8.46 1.79 -15.95
CA ASP A 87 -9.42 1.99 -14.86
C ASP A 87 -9.35 0.84 -13.84
N GLU A 88 -9.28 -0.42 -14.31
CA GLU A 88 -9.08 -1.57 -13.42
C GLU A 88 -7.76 -1.47 -12.63
N ALA A 89 -6.63 -1.24 -13.33
CA ALA A 89 -5.32 -1.18 -12.72
C ALA A 89 -5.19 -0.02 -11.72
N SER A 90 -5.65 1.17 -12.10
CA SER A 90 -5.58 2.37 -11.26
C SER A 90 -6.48 2.26 -10.03
N ARG A 91 -7.63 1.58 -10.11
CA ARG A 91 -8.46 1.25 -8.93
C ARG A 91 -7.75 0.33 -7.97
N ARG A 92 -7.04 -0.70 -8.46
CA ARG A 92 -6.22 -1.59 -7.61
C ARG A 92 -5.15 -0.80 -6.87
N VAL A 93 -4.42 0.07 -7.57
CA VAL A 93 -3.42 0.97 -6.97
C VAL A 93 -4.07 1.90 -5.94
N HIS A 94 -5.18 2.56 -6.29
CA HIS A 94 -5.87 3.48 -5.40
C HIS A 94 -6.37 2.82 -4.12
N GLN A 95 -6.91 1.60 -4.24
CA GLN A 95 -7.39 0.84 -3.09
C GLN A 95 -6.26 0.54 -2.11
N LEU A 96 -5.05 0.20 -2.57
CA LEU A 96 -3.88 -0.02 -1.69
C LEU A 96 -3.56 1.22 -0.85
N PHE A 97 -3.40 2.39 -1.48
CA PHE A 97 -3.11 3.63 -0.76
C PHE A 97 -4.24 4.02 0.19
N ARG A 98 -5.50 3.73 -0.18
CA ARG A 98 -6.66 3.96 0.68
C ARG A 98 -6.67 3.05 1.91
N ASP A 99 -6.35 1.77 1.74
CA ASP A 99 -6.34 0.77 2.82
C ASP A 99 -5.24 1.07 3.84
N HIS A 100 -4.10 1.59 3.38
CA HIS A 100 -3.03 2.15 4.21
C HIS A 100 -3.34 3.55 4.78
N LYS A 101 -4.57 4.08 4.58
CA LYS A 101 -5.04 5.38 5.08
C LYS A 101 -4.17 6.57 4.64
N LEU A 102 -3.51 6.46 3.48
CA LEU A 102 -2.58 7.48 2.96
C LEU A 102 -3.26 8.60 2.17
N LEU A 103 -4.54 8.43 1.83
CA LEU A 103 -5.31 9.37 0.99
C LEU A 103 -6.08 10.44 1.77
N GLY A 104 -5.64 10.73 3.00
CA GLY A 104 -6.16 11.83 3.80
C GLY A 104 -5.22 12.19 4.95
N TYR A 105 -5.40 13.38 5.50
CA TYR A 105 -4.64 13.87 6.64
C TYR A 105 -5.50 14.76 7.52
N ARG A 106 -5.14 14.88 8.80
CA ARG A 106 -5.77 15.83 9.73
C ARG A 106 -5.14 17.20 9.58
N HIS A 107 -5.98 18.24 9.50
CA HIS A 107 -5.51 19.61 9.43
C HIS A 107 -4.67 19.96 10.68
N GLY A 108 -3.48 20.51 10.47
CA GLY A 108 -2.51 20.82 11.53
C GLY A 108 -1.58 19.67 11.92
N ASN A 109 -1.69 18.50 11.28
CA ASN A 109 -0.69 17.42 11.41
C ASN A 109 0.25 17.44 10.20
N ASP A 110 1.42 18.09 10.35
CA ASP A 110 2.38 18.25 9.26
C ASP A 110 2.97 16.91 8.78
N THR A 111 3.16 15.94 9.69
CA THR A 111 3.66 14.60 9.34
C THR A 111 2.63 13.79 8.54
N GLU A 112 1.35 13.83 8.89
CA GLU A 112 0.29 13.23 8.06
C GLU A 112 0.15 13.95 6.71
N LYS A 113 0.27 15.27 6.69
CA LYS A 113 0.21 16.06 5.46
C LYS A 113 1.36 15.70 4.51
N GLN A 114 2.59 15.63 5.00
CA GLN A 114 3.75 15.26 4.18
C GLN A 114 3.59 13.84 3.62
N ARG A 115 3.13 12.88 4.45
CA ARG A 115 2.84 11.52 3.98
C ARG A 115 1.76 11.48 2.91
N TYR A 116 0.67 12.22 3.10
CA TYR A 116 -0.39 12.35 2.10
C TYR A 116 0.15 12.93 0.77
N GLU A 117 0.98 13.98 0.83
CA GLU A 117 1.58 14.59 -0.36
C GLU A 117 2.52 13.63 -1.10
N THR A 118 3.37 12.91 -0.36
CA THR A 118 4.24 11.86 -0.93
C THR A 118 3.41 10.72 -1.52
N ALA A 119 2.42 10.22 -0.80
CA ALA A 119 1.55 9.14 -1.25
C ALA A 119 0.78 9.50 -2.53
N THR A 120 0.22 10.72 -2.59
CA THR A 120 -0.50 11.22 -3.77
C THR A 120 0.45 11.34 -4.97
N THR A 121 1.66 11.85 -4.76
CA THR A 121 2.69 11.98 -5.80
C THR A 121 3.10 10.61 -6.35
N GLU A 122 3.35 9.63 -5.47
CA GLU A 122 3.74 8.28 -5.87
C GLU A 122 2.60 7.53 -6.56
N GLN A 123 1.37 7.65 -6.05
CA GLN A 123 0.19 7.10 -6.71
C GLN A 123 0.04 7.66 -8.13
N GLU A 124 0.13 8.98 -8.29
CA GLU A 124 0.03 9.62 -9.61
C GLU A 124 1.13 9.14 -10.55
N ARG A 125 2.38 9.05 -10.07
CA ARG A 125 3.53 8.56 -10.84
C ARG A 125 3.32 7.14 -11.34
N ILE A 126 2.87 6.22 -10.48
CA ILE A 126 2.63 4.82 -10.83
C ILE A 126 1.49 4.72 -11.84
N CYS A 127 0.37 5.39 -11.57
CA CYS A 127 -0.77 5.41 -12.47
C CYS A 127 -0.40 6.02 -13.84
N LYS A 128 0.42 7.07 -13.89
CA LYS A 128 0.84 7.68 -15.15
C LYS A 128 1.69 6.72 -15.97
N SER A 129 2.64 6.05 -15.33
CA SER A 129 3.44 5.00 -15.96
C SER A 129 2.57 3.85 -16.48
N LEU A 130 1.57 3.42 -15.71
CA LEU A 130 0.62 2.39 -16.13
C LEU A 130 -0.13 2.80 -17.40
N PHE A 131 -0.69 4.00 -17.40
CA PHE A 131 -1.45 4.54 -18.52
C PHE A 131 -0.59 4.64 -19.79
N GLU A 132 0.60 5.23 -19.69
CA GLU A 132 1.50 5.44 -20.83
C GLU A 132 1.93 4.11 -21.46
N GLU A 133 2.26 3.10 -20.64
CA GLU A 133 2.65 1.78 -21.13
C GLU A 133 1.48 1.05 -21.79
N ILE A 134 0.32 0.97 -21.12
CA ILE A 134 -0.89 0.33 -21.65
C ILE A 134 -1.24 0.95 -23.01
N LYS A 135 -1.24 2.29 -23.06
CA LYS A 135 -1.51 3.05 -24.28
C LYS A 135 -0.50 2.78 -25.39
N SER A 136 0.79 2.70 -25.07
CA SER A 136 1.83 2.40 -26.08
C SER A 136 1.62 1.01 -26.67
N ARG A 137 1.50 -0.01 -25.82
CA ARG A 137 1.45 -1.41 -26.28
C ARG A 137 0.19 -1.73 -27.08
N ILE A 138 -0.96 -1.20 -26.67
CA ILE A 138 -2.20 -1.36 -27.45
C ILE A 138 -2.06 -0.70 -28.83
N ARG A 139 -1.47 0.50 -28.90
CA ARG A 139 -1.22 1.17 -30.20
C ARG A 139 -0.24 0.40 -31.09
N ASP A 140 0.71 -0.30 -30.49
CA ASP A 140 1.67 -1.16 -31.21
C ASP A 140 1.06 -2.52 -31.60
N GLY A 141 -0.22 -2.76 -31.29
CA GLY A 141 -0.96 -3.97 -31.66
C GLY A 141 -0.66 -5.17 -30.77
N GLU A 142 -0.09 -4.96 -29.58
CA GLU A 142 0.06 -6.03 -28.60
C GLU A 142 -1.31 -6.52 -28.09
N ASN A 143 -1.38 -7.81 -27.77
CA ASN A 143 -2.57 -8.39 -27.17
C ASN A 143 -2.69 -7.92 -25.72
N VAL A 144 -3.86 -7.43 -25.34
CA VAL A 144 -4.22 -7.05 -23.96
C VAL A 144 -3.79 -8.06 -22.90
N ALA A 145 -3.86 -9.36 -23.19
CA ALA A 145 -3.45 -10.42 -22.26
C ALA A 145 -1.93 -10.43 -21.95
N SER A 146 -1.09 -9.82 -22.78
CA SER A 146 0.36 -9.70 -22.50
C SER A 146 0.68 -8.63 -21.45
N LEU A 147 -0.26 -7.71 -21.18
CA LEU A 147 -0.06 -6.59 -20.25
C LEU A 147 -0.23 -6.98 -18.78
N SER A 148 -0.85 -8.12 -18.47
CA SER A 148 -1.16 -8.52 -17.10
C SER A 148 0.07 -8.53 -16.18
N ASN A 149 1.19 -9.10 -16.63
CA ASN A 149 2.42 -9.13 -15.83
C ASN A 149 2.94 -7.73 -15.52
N TYR A 150 2.90 -6.81 -16.50
CA TYR A 150 3.33 -5.44 -16.28
C TYR A 150 2.41 -4.72 -15.28
N ILE A 151 1.09 -4.91 -15.41
CA ILE A 151 0.12 -4.33 -14.48
C ILE A 151 0.35 -4.86 -13.07
N ASP A 152 0.51 -6.17 -12.91
CA ASP A 152 0.73 -6.79 -11.60
C ASP A 152 2.05 -6.33 -10.96
N ASP A 153 3.13 -6.19 -11.73
CA ASP A 153 4.40 -5.63 -11.26
C ASP A 153 4.24 -4.19 -10.73
N ARG A 154 3.43 -3.37 -11.41
CA ARG A 154 3.15 -1.99 -10.98
C ARG A 154 2.25 -1.93 -9.74
N VAL A 155 1.28 -2.84 -9.64
CA VAL A 155 0.44 -2.98 -8.44
C VAL A 155 1.28 -3.43 -7.24
N GLU A 156 2.21 -4.36 -7.42
CA GLU A 156 3.13 -4.79 -6.36
C GLU A 156 4.07 -3.64 -5.94
N THR A 157 4.58 -2.86 -6.90
CA THR A 157 5.36 -1.65 -6.61
C THR A 157 4.55 -0.66 -5.76
N ALA A 158 3.27 -0.45 -6.10
CA ALA A 158 2.37 0.40 -5.32
C ALA A 158 2.16 -0.11 -3.90
N LYS A 159 2.01 -1.43 -3.72
CA LYS A 159 1.87 -2.06 -2.42
C LYS A 159 3.10 -1.82 -1.53
N GLN A 160 4.30 -2.02 -2.08
CA GLN A 160 5.56 -1.79 -1.35
C GLN A 160 5.71 -0.33 -0.91
N ILE A 161 5.39 0.61 -1.80
CA ILE A 161 5.42 2.04 -1.47
C ILE A 161 4.38 2.37 -0.40
N ALA A 162 3.13 1.93 -0.55
CA ALA A 162 2.07 2.19 0.42
C ALA A 162 2.44 1.64 1.81
N THR A 163 3.01 0.43 1.84
CA THR A 163 3.49 -0.20 3.08
C THR A 163 4.63 0.58 3.73
N THR A 164 5.55 1.12 2.93
CA THR A 164 6.69 1.93 3.44
C THR A 164 6.23 3.27 4.01
N LEU A 165 5.19 3.86 3.43
CA LEU A 165 4.64 5.15 3.87
C LEU A 165 3.68 5.03 5.06
N ASP A 166 3.21 3.82 5.35
CA ASP A 166 2.35 3.51 6.49
C ASP A 166 3.21 3.07 7.69
N PRO A 167 3.33 3.89 8.76
CA PRO A 167 4.19 3.57 9.89
C PRO A 167 3.79 2.28 10.60
N GLU A 168 2.51 1.91 10.65
CA GLU A 168 2.09 0.65 11.30
C GLU A 168 2.49 -0.57 10.46
N ALA A 169 2.43 -0.44 9.13
CA ALA A 169 2.82 -1.51 8.21
C ALA A 169 4.34 -1.59 8.00
N ALA A 170 5.03 -0.45 7.94
CA ALA A 170 6.48 -0.35 7.94
C ALA A 170 7.08 -0.90 9.24
N HIS A 171 6.44 -0.65 10.38
CA HIS A 171 6.79 -1.23 11.67
C HIS A 171 6.74 -2.77 11.63
N THR A 172 5.69 -3.34 11.04
CA THR A 172 5.56 -4.80 10.88
C THR A 172 6.66 -5.39 9.99
N LEU A 173 7.11 -4.64 8.98
CA LEU A 173 8.15 -5.09 8.04
C LEU A 173 9.57 -4.98 8.60
N GLU A 174 9.92 -3.87 9.26
CA GLU A 174 11.24 -3.72 9.89
C GLU A 174 11.42 -4.67 11.08
N VAL A 175 10.38 -4.84 11.90
CA VAL A 175 10.40 -5.78 13.03
C VAL A 175 10.36 -7.24 12.53
N GLY A 176 9.64 -7.52 11.44
CA GLY A 176 9.64 -8.84 10.80
C GLY A 176 10.94 -9.22 10.10
N MET A 177 11.79 -8.25 9.74
CA MET A 177 13.06 -8.49 9.03
C MET A 177 14.30 -8.56 9.93
N ARG A 178 14.27 -8.00 11.14
CA ARG A 178 15.40 -8.12 12.08
C ARG A 178 15.24 -9.41 12.89
N VAL A 179 16.13 -10.36 12.63
CA VAL A 179 16.29 -11.56 13.47
C VAL A 179 16.82 -11.09 14.82
N LEU A 180 16.07 -11.39 15.89
CA LEU A 180 16.52 -11.16 17.26
C LEU A 180 17.61 -12.17 17.61
N ASP A 181 18.59 -11.73 18.40
CA ASP A 181 19.60 -12.58 19.03
C ASP A 181 19.47 -12.54 20.56
N THR A 182 20.00 -13.57 21.24
CA THR A 182 20.07 -13.56 22.71
C THR A 182 21.01 -12.44 23.17
N GLY A 183 20.57 -11.66 24.16
CA GLY A 183 21.23 -10.42 24.59
C GLY A 183 20.64 -9.15 23.98
N ASP A 184 19.85 -9.24 22.91
CA ASP A 184 19.22 -8.04 22.31
C ASP A 184 18.29 -7.34 23.32
N THR A 185 18.41 -6.03 23.41
CA THR A 185 17.48 -5.18 24.16
C THR A 185 16.29 -4.81 23.30
N THR A 186 15.10 -5.02 23.84
CA THR A 186 13.81 -4.85 23.16
C THR A 186 12.83 -4.06 24.01
N THR A 187 11.83 -3.48 23.37
CA THR A 187 10.64 -2.91 24.01
C THR A 187 9.37 -3.47 23.37
N PHE A 188 8.30 -3.50 24.14
CA PHE A 188 6.95 -3.86 23.69
C PHE A 188 6.27 -2.76 22.89
N ARG A 189 6.71 -1.51 23.06
CA ARG A 189 6.13 -0.33 22.39
C ARG A 189 7.23 0.67 22.07
N PRO A 190 7.36 1.13 20.82
CA PRO A 190 8.40 2.09 20.46
C PRO A 190 8.30 3.40 21.25
N GLU A 191 7.10 3.82 21.67
CA GLU A 191 6.90 5.01 22.51
C GLU A 191 7.30 4.83 23.99
N ASP A 192 7.40 3.59 24.49
CA ASP A 192 7.66 3.28 25.89
C ASP A 192 9.03 2.60 26.05
N THR A 193 10.07 3.41 26.19
CA THR A 193 11.43 2.93 26.51
C THR A 193 11.64 2.77 28.02
N ALA A 194 10.61 2.96 28.85
CA ALA A 194 10.75 2.83 30.31
C ALA A 194 10.74 1.35 30.76
N SER A 195 10.34 0.43 29.89
CA SER A 195 10.25 -1.01 30.16
C SER A 195 11.09 -1.80 29.16
N VAL A 196 12.41 -1.64 29.22
CA VAL A 196 13.37 -2.40 28.40
C VAL A 196 13.43 -3.85 28.89
N ALA A 197 13.35 -4.78 27.94
CA ALA A 197 13.50 -6.21 28.18
C ALA A 197 14.64 -6.78 27.35
N VAL A 198 15.36 -7.75 27.89
CA VAL A 198 16.49 -8.41 27.24
C VAL A 198 16.03 -9.79 26.75
N VAL A 199 16.36 -10.15 25.52
CA VAL A 199 16.11 -11.50 24.99
C VAL A 199 17.03 -12.49 25.70
N VAL A 200 16.47 -13.41 26.47
CA VAL A 200 17.22 -14.41 27.25
C VAL A 200 17.21 -15.80 26.60
N ALA A 201 16.25 -16.07 25.70
CA ALA A 201 16.22 -17.29 24.91
C ALA A 201 15.39 -17.12 23.63
N LEU A 202 15.76 -17.89 22.60
CA LEU A 202 15.02 -18.01 21.34
C LEU A 202 14.64 -19.49 21.13
N PRO A 203 13.51 -19.94 21.69
CA PRO A 203 13.02 -21.29 21.48
C PRO A 203 12.84 -21.58 19.97
N PRO A 204 13.08 -22.82 19.52
CA PRO A 204 12.93 -23.19 18.11
C PRO A 204 11.47 -23.33 17.66
N ASP A 205 10.52 -23.25 18.60
CA ASP A 205 9.10 -23.46 18.37
C ASP A 205 8.40 -22.18 17.85
N SER A 206 7.25 -22.36 17.21
CA SER A 206 6.32 -21.28 16.86
C SER A 206 5.39 -20.94 18.03
N ALA A 207 4.68 -19.81 17.92
CA ALA A 207 3.79 -19.31 18.97
C ALA A 207 2.62 -20.27 19.29
N ASP A 208 2.13 -21.02 18.31
CA ASP A 208 1.11 -22.07 18.46
C ASP A 208 1.65 -23.42 18.98
N ALA A 209 2.97 -23.57 19.08
CA ALA A 209 3.63 -24.80 19.50
C ALA A 209 4.40 -24.64 20.83
N HIS A 210 4.71 -23.41 21.24
CA HIS A 210 5.45 -23.12 22.45
C HIS A 210 4.52 -22.93 23.65
N TYR A 211 4.56 -23.87 24.60
CA TYR A 211 3.74 -23.83 25.81
C TYR A 211 4.35 -22.92 26.89
N VAL A 212 3.55 -22.01 27.41
CA VAL A 212 3.93 -21.14 28.56
C VAL A 212 3.25 -21.60 29.86
N THR A 213 2.20 -22.42 29.76
CA THR A 213 1.60 -23.19 30.86
C THR A 213 1.39 -24.63 30.43
N ASP A 214 0.87 -25.48 31.33
CA ASP A 214 0.54 -26.88 31.02
C ASP A 214 -0.54 -27.03 29.92
N THR A 215 -1.30 -25.97 29.64
CA THR A 215 -2.45 -26.01 28.72
C THR A 215 -2.42 -25.00 27.61
N ASP A 216 -1.68 -23.90 27.78
CA ASP A 216 -1.78 -22.73 26.91
C ASP A 216 -0.43 -22.46 26.22
N THR A 217 -0.52 -22.26 24.90
CA THR A 217 0.59 -21.83 24.06
C THR A 217 0.75 -20.31 24.11
N VAL A 218 1.84 -19.78 23.55
CA VAL A 218 2.02 -18.33 23.42
C VAL A 218 0.86 -17.71 22.65
N ALA A 219 0.40 -18.32 21.56
CA ALA A 219 -0.71 -17.83 20.75
C ALA A 219 -2.04 -17.77 21.54
N ASP A 220 -2.29 -18.72 22.45
CA ASP A 220 -3.53 -18.76 23.26
C ASP A 220 -3.69 -17.56 24.20
N TYR A 221 -2.58 -16.90 24.58
CA TYR A 221 -2.61 -15.75 25.48
C TYR A 221 -3.17 -14.47 24.83
N ASN A 222 -3.18 -14.38 23.49
CA ASN A 222 -3.72 -13.23 22.78
C ASN A 222 -4.16 -13.61 21.36
N GLU A 223 -5.44 -13.42 21.04
CA GLU A 223 -6.02 -13.69 19.70
C GLU A 223 -5.35 -12.90 18.56
N ASN A 224 -4.58 -11.86 18.87
CA ASN A 224 -3.85 -11.05 17.89
C ASN A 224 -2.37 -11.46 17.77
N TYR A 225 -1.98 -12.60 18.33
CA TYR A 225 -0.66 -13.18 18.09
C TYR A 225 -0.69 -14.05 16.83
N PRO A 226 0.28 -13.90 15.92
CA PRO A 226 0.42 -14.79 14.77
C PRO A 226 0.82 -16.20 15.24
N ASP A 227 -0.01 -17.19 14.93
CA ASP A 227 0.18 -18.60 15.31
C ASP A 227 1.54 -19.16 14.87
N ASP A 228 1.97 -18.82 13.65
CA ASP A 228 3.17 -19.35 12.99
C ASP A 228 4.46 -18.56 13.27
N ALA A 229 4.40 -17.50 14.08
CA ALA A 229 5.58 -16.70 14.37
C ALA A 229 6.54 -17.42 15.31
N SER A 230 7.85 -17.20 15.11
CA SER A 230 8.86 -17.57 16.10
C SER A 230 8.62 -16.85 17.42
N VAL A 231 9.05 -17.45 18.52
CA VAL A 231 8.91 -16.88 19.86
C VAL A 231 10.26 -16.43 20.42
N ALA A 232 10.22 -15.47 21.32
CA ALA A 232 11.36 -15.02 22.09
C ALA A 232 10.96 -14.91 23.57
N THR A 233 11.82 -15.44 24.44
CA THR A 233 11.69 -15.30 25.88
C THR A 233 12.56 -14.13 26.34
N VAL A 234 11.97 -13.24 27.11
CA VAL A 234 12.61 -12.02 27.60
C VAL A 234 12.53 -11.93 29.13
N ALA A 235 13.49 -11.23 29.72
CA ALA A 235 13.42 -10.76 31.11
C ALA A 235 13.52 -9.23 31.11
N PHE A 236 12.86 -8.55 32.05
CA PHE A 236 13.03 -7.10 32.17
C PHE A 236 14.46 -6.78 32.64
N GLU A 237 15.07 -5.76 32.05
CA GLU A 237 16.42 -5.33 32.43
C GLU A 237 16.51 -4.99 33.92
N SER A 238 15.44 -4.46 34.52
CA SER A 238 15.36 -4.16 35.96
C SER A 238 15.39 -5.40 36.86
N ASP A 239 15.07 -6.57 36.32
CA ASP A 239 15.03 -7.84 37.04
C ASP A 239 16.34 -8.65 36.85
N LEU A 240 17.22 -8.21 35.95
CA LEU A 240 18.53 -8.80 35.67
C LEU A 240 19.64 -8.15 36.53
N PRO A 241 20.74 -8.86 36.82
CA PRO A 241 21.94 -8.25 37.39
C PRO A 241 22.58 -7.26 36.40
N GLU A 242 23.58 -6.50 36.85
CA GLU A 242 24.28 -5.49 36.01
C GLU A 242 24.81 -6.13 34.71
N ALA A 243 24.71 -5.39 33.59
CA ALA A 243 24.94 -5.92 32.25
C ALA A 243 26.35 -6.49 32.04
N ASP A 244 27.34 -5.97 32.74
CA ASP A 244 28.73 -6.47 32.72
C ASP A 244 28.85 -7.92 33.24
N GLU A 245 27.82 -8.47 33.88
CA GLU A 245 27.77 -9.86 34.29
C GLU A 245 27.31 -10.84 33.18
N TRP A 246 26.74 -10.36 32.07
CA TRP A 246 26.11 -11.22 31.05
C TRP A 246 26.18 -10.74 29.60
N ASP A 247 26.50 -9.48 29.31
CA ASP A 247 26.49 -8.90 27.95
C ASP A 247 27.49 -9.58 27.00
N ASP A 248 28.61 -10.09 27.53
CA ASP A 248 29.64 -10.78 26.75
C ASP A 248 29.42 -12.31 26.59
N ASP A 249 28.42 -12.89 27.27
CA ASP A 249 28.18 -14.34 27.30
C ASP A 249 26.67 -14.69 27.32
N PRO A 250 26.07 -14.95 26.15
CA PRO A 250 24.66 -15.34 26.04
C PRO A 250 24.29 -16.63 26.80
N GLU A 251 25.22 -17.58 26.97
CA GLU A 251 24.94 -18.79 27.74
C GLU A 251 24.81 -18.47 29.23
N ARG A 252 25.61 -17.51 29.71
CA ARG A 252 25.54 -17.00 31.08
C ARG A 252 24.23 -16.27 31.34
N LEU A 253 23.75 -15.47 30.40
CA LEU A 253 22.46 -14.81 30.47
C LEU A 253 21.32 -15.83 30.63
N GLN A 254 21.35 -16.92 29.85
CA GLN A 254 20.35 -17.97 29.95
C GLN A 254 20.39 -18.71 31.30
N GLU A 255 21.58 -18.96 31.85
CA GLU A 255 21.75 -19.56 33.18
C GLU A 255 21.15 -18.66 34.28
N ILE A 256 21.44 -17.36 34.22
CA ILE A 256 20.92 -16.34 35.15
C ILE A 256 19.38 -16.29 35.06
N ALA A 257 18.84 -16.21 33.85
CA ALA A 257 17.40 -16.13 33.59
C ALA A 257 16.65 -17.42 33.95
N SER A 258 17.33 -18.56 33.98
CA SER A 258 16.77 -19.85 34.41
C SER A 258 16.69 -20.00 35.94
N GLY A 259 17.23 -19.05 36.71
CA GLY A 259 17.14 -19.06 38.17
C GLY A 259 15.76 -18.66 38.68
N ASP A 260 15.33 -19.23 39.82
CA ASP A 260 14.00 -19.02 40.43
C ASP A 260 13.68 -17.55 40.81
N ALA A 261 14.67 -16.66 40.77
CA ALA A 261 14.54 -15.26 41.17
C ALA A 261 14.12 -14.32 40.03
N ILE A 262 14.28 -14.73 38.77
CA ILE A 262 14.06 -13.86 37.61
C ILE A 262 12.76 -14.26 36.90
N ARG A 263 11.91 -13.28 36.65
CA ARG A 263 10.69 -13.50 35.90
C ARG A 263 10.97 -13.36 34.41
N THR A 264 10.61 -14.41 33.67
CA THR A 264 10.69 -14.42 32.22
C THR A 264 9.29 -14.41 31.62
N TYR A 265 9.21 -13.91 30.40
CA TYR A 265 7.97 -13.79 29.63
C TYR A 265 8.25 -14.17 28.18
N THR A 266 7.36 -14.93 27.55
CA THR A 266 7.54 -15.35 26.16
C THR A 266 6.52 -14.64 25.26
N TYR A 267 7.00 -14.10 24.14
CA TYR A 267 6.19 -13.36 23.17
C TYR A 267 6.50 -13.83 21.75
N PRO A 268 5.59 -13.65 20.77
CA PRO A 268 5.95 -13.74 19.37
C PRO A 268 7.03 -12.71 19.04
N ALA A 269 8.13 -13.13 18.42
CA ALA A 269 9.27 -12.28 18.09
C ALA A 269 8.87 -10.99 17.32
N PRO A 270 7.91 -11.02 16.37
CA PRO A 270 7.46 -9.80 15.67
C PRO A 270 6.80 -8.72 16.56
N ARG A 271 6.51 -9.02 17.84
CA ARG A 271 5.99 -8.04 18.81
C ARG A 271 7.08 -7.30 19.57
N LEU A 272 8.32 -7.78 19.52
CA LEU A 272 9.44 -7.18 20.23
C LEU A 272 10.20 -6.24 19.30
N VAL A 273 10.37 -5.01 19.74
CA VAL A 273 11.02 -3.96 18.95
C VAL A 273 12.41 -3.73 19.53
N PRO A 274 13.51 -3.97 18.79
CA PRO A 274 14.85 -3.64 19.28
C PRO A 274 14.96 -2.17 19.66
N VAL A 275 15.61 -1.87 20.80
CA VAL A 275 15.64 -0.50 21.36
C VAL A 275 16.31 0.49 20.39
N ASP A 276 17.38 0.10 19.72
CA ASP A 276 18.07 0.93 18.71
C ASP A 276 17.21 1.22 17.46
N VAL A 277 16.24 0.35 17.16
CA VAL A 277 15.22 0.61 16.12
C VAL A 277 14.20 1.59 16.68
N ALA A 278 13.69 1.35 17.90
CA ALA A 278 12.73 2.23 18.55
C ALA A 278 13.25 3.68 18.70
N GLU A 279 14.54 3.86 19.02
CA GLU A 279 15.18 5.18 19.14
C GLU A 279 15.29 5.91 17.79
N ARG A 280 15.68 5.20 16.71
CA ARG A 280 15.71 5.78 15.35
C ARG A 280 14.33 6.21 14.86
N LEU A 281 13.27 5.57 15.34
CA LEU A 281 11.90 5.91 14.99
C LEU A 281 11.37 7.14 15.76
N LYS A 282 11.93 7.47 16.93
CA LYS A 282 11.54 8.68 17.69
C LYS A 282 12.07 9.95 17.05
N ASP A 283 13.25 9.90 16.46
CA ASP A 283 13.89 11.02 15.76
C ASP A 283 14.29 10.57 14.33
N PRO A 284 13.33 10.53 13.38
CA PRO A 284 13.66 10.23 11.99
C PRO A 284 14.60 11.32 11.43
N PRO A 285 15.59 10.94 10.60
CA PRO A 285 16.58 11.86 10.04
C PRO A 285 15.99 12.96 9.15
#